data_AF-A0A953K1K4-F1
#
_entry.id   AF-A0A953K1K4-F1
#
_cell.length_a   1.000
_cell.length_b   1.000
_cell.length_c   1.000
_cell.angle_alpha   90.00
_cell.angle_beta   90.00
_cell.angle_gamma   90.00
#
_symmetry.space_group_name_H-M   'P 1'
#
loop_
_entity.id
_entity.type
_entity.pdbx_description
1 polymer ?
#
loop_
_entity_poly.entity_id
_entity_poly.type
_entity_poly.pdbx_seq_one_letter_code
_entity_poly.pdbx_strand_id
1 'polypeptide(L)'
;MEPLDFEQLDREEWRELGFRYGRNTDKRIWHIYGDKLGLSNLCTIIEEYVSTKENEGLSEHEHLGPYQYFKIVTWSEPKINEQGLFGSLTDLARFGEMFKGKLDNTNANEQFTIDTEYSDISTYKLMVHVMPNGFDPASMNYATWK
;
A
#
# COMPACT_ATOMS: atom_id res chain seq x y z
N MET A 1 -9.28 -33.39 -10.20
CA MET A 1 -8.62 -32.13 -9.79
C MET A 1 -9.31 -31.06 -10.60
N GLU A 2 -10.18 -30.28 -9.96
CA GLU A 2 -10.79 -29.12 -10.63
C GLU A 2 -9.69 -28.09 -10.91
N PRO A 3 -9.73 -27.38 -12.05
CA PRO A 3 -8.76 -26.33 -12.34
C PRO A 3 -8.87 -25.23 -11.27
N LEU A 4 -7.73 -24.82 -10.72
CA LEU A 4 -7.65 -23.65 -9.85
C LEU A 4 -8.16 -22.43 -10.62
N ASP A 5 -9.20 -21.79 -10.12
CA ASP A 5 -9.67 -20.52 -10.64
C ASP A 5 -8.76 -19.40 -10.08
N PHE A 6 -7.71 -19.08 -10.84
CA PHE A 6 -6.76 -18.03 -10.49
C PHE A 6 -7.42 -16.66 -10.32
N GLU A 7 -8.54 -16.38 -10.99
CA GLU A 7 -9.27 -15.13 -10.79
C GLU A 7 -9.96 -15.09 -9.43
N GLN A 8 -10.45 -16.24 -8.95
CA GLN A 8 -11.05 -16.34 -7.63
C GLN A 8 -9.99 -16.20 -6.53
N LEU A 9 -8.82 -16.82 -6.69
CA LEU A 9 -7.69 -16.68 -5.76
C LEU A 9 -7.20 -15.23 -5.65
N ASP A 10 -7.02 -14.54 -6.78
CA ASP A 10 -6.65 -13.12 -6.79
C ASP A 10 -7.65 -12.26 -6.01
N ARG A 11 -8.95 -12.56 -6.13
CA ARG A 11 -10.02 -11.82 -5.43
C ARG A 11 -10.02 -12.09 -3.93
N GLU A 12 -9.70 -13.30 -3.51
CA GLU A 12 -9.58 -13.66 -2.09
C GLU A 12 -8.37 -12.95 -1.48
N GLU A 13 -7.21 -12.96 -2.13
CA GLU A 13 -6.02 -12.25 -1.67
C GLU A 13 -6.25 -10.73 -1.55
N TRP A 14 -6.99 -10.10 -2.48
CA TRP A 14 -7.35 -8.69 -2.35
C TRP A 14 -8.25 -8.40 -1.13
N ARG A 15 -9.14 -9.33 -0.77
CA ARG A 15 -10.01 -9.19 0.40
C ARG A 15 -9.24 -9.41 1.69
N GLU A 16 -8.32 -10.37 1.71
CA GLU A 16 -7.42 -10.61 2.84
C GLU A 16 -6.50 -9.41 3.08
N LEU A 17 -5.95 -8.83 2.00
CA LEU A 17 -5.15 -7.60 2.09
C LEU A 17 -5.98 -6.43 2.63
N GLY A 18 -7.28 -6.39 2.35
CA GLY A 18 -8.22 -5.36 2.82
C GLY A 18 -8.23 -4.09 1.97
N PHE A 19 -7.28 -3.92 1.06
CA PHE A 19 -7.23 -2.82 0.12
C PHE A 19 -6.73 -3.31 -1.24
N ARG A 20 -6.94 -2.49 -2.26
CA ARG A 20 -6.39 -2.71 -3.61
C ARG A 20 -5.44 -1.58 -3.95
N TYR A 21 -4.42 -1.90 -4.73
CA TYR A 21 -3.54 -0.89 -5.28
C TYR A 21 -3.48 -0.92 -6.81
N GLY A 22 -3.04 0.20 -7.39
CA GLY A 22 -2.73 0.34 -8.81
C GLY A 22 -1.67 1.41 -9.03
N ARG A 23 -0.94 1.31 -10.14
CA ARG A 23 0.12 2.26 -10.48
C ARG A 23 -0.26 3.04 -11.73
N ASN A 24 -0.28 4.36 -11.64
CA ASN A 24 -0.30 5.25 -12.79
C ASN A 24 1.15 5.69 -13.10
N THR A 25 1.75 5.10 -14.12
CA THR A 25 3.15 5.36 -14.49
C THR A 25 3.34 6.77 -15.04
N ASP A 26 2.38 7.28 -15.83
CA ASP A 26 2.48 8.59 -16.48
C ASP A 26 2.46 9.73 -15.45
N LYS A 27 1.60 9.62 -14.45
CA LYS A 27 1.48 10.58 -13.35
C LYS A 27 2.43 10.29 -12.18
N ARG A 28 3.12 9.14 -12.20
CA ARG A 28 3.97 8.61 -11.13
C ARG A 28 3.25 8.54 -9.78
N ILE A 29 2.11 7.85 -9.78
CA ILE A 29 1.25 7.70 -8.60
C ILE A 29 1.00 6.23 -8.31
N TRP A 30 1.20 5.83 -7.07
CA TRP A 30 0.56 4.64 -6.52
C TRP A 30 -0.79 5.04 -5.94
N HIS A 31 -1.85 4.38 -6.39
CA HIS A 31 -3.17 4.55 -5.86
C HIS A 31 -3.52 3.38 -4.94
N ILE A 32 -4.10 3.65 -3.77
CA ILE A 32 -4.61 2.64 -2.83
C ILE A 32 -6.09 2.91 -2.57
N TYR A 33 -6.93 1.87 -2.59
CA TYR A 33 -8.38 1.93 -2.37
C TYR A 33 -8.75 0.91 -1.31
N GLY A 34 -9.44 1.38 -0.29
CA GLY A 34 -10.02 0.54 0.74
C GLY A 34 -10.98 1.38 1.55
N ASP A 35 -11.87 0.75 2.30
CA ASP A 35 -12.53 1.47 3.38
C ASP A 35 -11.54 1.70 4.53
N LYS A 36 -11.95 2.43 5.58
CA LYS A 36 -11.04 2.72 6.70
C LYS A 36 -10.48 1.47 7.37
N LEU A 37 -11.30 0.43 7.50
CA LEU A 37 -10.87 -0.81 8.14
C LEU A 37 -9.83 -1.52 7.27
N GLY A 38 -10.11 -1.68 5.99
CA GLY A 38 -9.21 -2.30 5.04
C GLY A 38 -7.90 -1.52 4.85
N LEU A 39 -7.95 -0.19 4.79
CA LEU A 39 -6.75 0.65 4.72
C LEU A 39 -5.90 0.58 6.00
N SER A 40 -6.52 0.32 7.15
CA SER A 40 -5.77 0.13 8.40
C SER A 40 -4.86 -1.11 8.37
N ASN A 41 -5.16 -2.10 7.52
CA ASN A 41 -4.28 -3.26 7.34
C ASN A 41 -2.90 -2.85 6.79
N LEU A 42 -2.80 -1.80 5.97
CA LEU A 42 -1.49 -1.32 5.52
C LEU A 42 -0.64 -0.84 6.71
N CYS A 43 -1.25 -0.16 7.68
CA CYS A 43 -0.55 0.22 8.92
C CYS A 43 -0.08 -1.03 9.67
N THR A 44 -0.96 -2.03 9.84
CA THR A 44 -0.62 -3.28 10.52
C THR A 44 0.55 -3.99 9.82
N ILE A 45 0.53 -4.11 8.49
CA ILE A 45 1.60 -4.74 7.71
C ILE A 45 2.92 -3.98 7.90
N ILE A 46 2.90 -2.64 7.88
CA ILE A 46 4.11 -1.84 8.12
C ILE A 46 4.61 -2.02 9.56
N GLU A 47 3.72 -2.02 10.55
CA GLU A 47 4.05 -2.23 11.96
C GLU A 47 4.67 -3.62 12.17
N GLU A 48 4.10 -4.67 11.58
CA GLU A 48 4.63 -6.03 11.58
C GLU A 48 6.02 -6.08 10.93
N TYR A 49 6.15 -5.57 9.71
CA TYR A 49 7.41 -5.51 8.97
C TYR A 49 8.53 -4.83 9.77
N VAL A 50 8.22 -3.70 10.41
CA VAL A 50 9.17 -2.95 11.25
C VAL A 50 9.53 -3.68 12.53
N SER A 51 8.59 -4.43 13.11
CA SER A 51 8.81 -5.18 14.35
C SER A 51 9.64 -6.46 14.16
N THR A 52 9.74 -6.96 12.93
CA THR A 52 10.53 -8.14 12.56
C THR A 52 12.00 -7.78 12.41
N LYS A 53 12.83 -8.28 13.33
CA LYS A 53 14.28 -7.96 13.36
C LYS A 53 15.01 -8.40 12.09
N GLU A 54 14.57 -9.50 11.49
CA GLU A 54 15.14 -10.05 10.26
C GLU A 54 15.04 -9.07 9.08
N ASN A 55 14.07 -8.14 9.11
CA ASN A 55 13.89 -7.13 8.07
C ASN A 55 14.89 -5.97 8.16
N GLU A 56 15.79 -5.91 9.15
CA GLU A 56 16.80 -4.84 9.26
C GLU A 56 17.85 -4.89 8.13
N GLY A 57 17.98 -6.02 7.44
CA GLY A 57 18.90 -6.20 6.32
C GLY A 57 18.60 -5.29 5.13
N LEU A 58 19.64 -4.73 4.51
CA LEU A 58 19.48 -3.93 3.29
C LEU A 58 18.90 -4.80 2.15
N SER A 59 17.87 -4.31 1.48
CA SER A 59 17.12 -5.01 0.42
C SER A 59 16.17 -6.11 0.89
N GLU A 60 16.01 -6.32 2.20
CA GLU A 60 14.88 -7.09 2.71
C GLU A 60 13.58 -6.44 2.24
N HIS A 61 12.58 -7.26 1.92
CA HIS A 61 11.35 -6.75 1.34
C HIS A 61 10.17 -7.70 1.50
N GLU A 62 8.99 -7.11 1.48
CA GLU A 62 7.71 -7.81 1.47
C GLU A 62 6.90 -7.35 0.27
N HIS A 63 6.31 -8.32 -0.44
CA HIS A 63 5.43 -8.08 -1.57
C HIS A 63 3.98 -8.04 -1.10
N LEU A 64 3.24 -7.01 -1.51
CA LEU A 64 1.85 -6.86 -1.12
C LEU A 64 0.90 -7.40 -2.19
N GLY A 65 -0.11 -8.15 -1.75
CA GLY A 65 -1.22 -8.63 -2.58
C GLY A 65 -0.83 -9.58 -3.72
N PRO A 66 -1.82 -10.00 -4.52
CA PRO A 66 -1.64 -11.07 -5.51
C PRO A 66 -0.67 -10.70 -6.62
N TYR A 67 -0.56 -9.40 -6.94
CA TYR A 67 0.26 -8.94 -8.05
C TYR A 67 1.70 -8.67 -7.67
N GLN A 68 1.98 -8.58 -6.36
CA GLN A 68 3.33 -8.43 -5.84
C GLN A 68 4.12 -7.24 -6.44
N TYR A 69 3.43 -6.23 -6.99
CA TYR A 69 4.09 -5.08 -7.63
C TYR A 69 4.44 -3.98 -6.65
N PHE A 70 3.64 -3.80 -5.60
CA PHE A 70 3.95 -2.88 -4.53
C PHE A 70 4.69 -3.62 -3.43
N LYS A 71 5.82 -3.05 -3.00
CA LYS A 71 6.66 -3.63 -1.95
C LYS A 71 6.88 -2.67 -0.79
N ILE A 72 7.15 -3.24 0.37
CA ILE A 72 7.84 -2.56 1.47
C ILE A 72 9.28 -3.05 1.44
N VAL A 73 10.26 -2.15 1.48
CA VAL A 73 11.67 -2.50 1.30
C VAL A 73 12.55 -1.78 2.32
N THR A 74 13.37 -2.52 3.05
CA THR A 74 14.42 -1.94 3.88
C THR A 74 15.52 -1.38 2.99
N TRP A 75 15.73 -0.07 3.10
CA TRP A 75 16.70 0.67 2.30
C TRP A 75 17.43 1.73 3.11
N SER A 76 18.55 2.24 2.58
CA SER A 76 19.35 3.27 3.25
C SER A 76 18.69 4.65 3.29
N GLU A 77 17.72 4.91 2.41
CA GLU A 77 17.07 6.21 2.25
C GLU A 77 15.56 6.03 2.10
N PRO A 78 14.73 6.86 2.76
CA PRO A 78 13.29 6.84 2.58
C PRO A 78 12.92 7.32 1.18
N LYS A 79 12.04 6.61 0.49
CA LYS A 79 11.46 7.04 -0.80
C LYS A 79 10.24 6.22 -1.18
N ILE A 80 9.38 6.81 -1.99
CA ILE A 80 8.38 6.08 -2.77
C ILE A 80 8.83 6.11 -4.23
N ASN A 81 8.89 4.94 -4.87
CA ASN A 81 9.26 4.82 -6.27
C ASN A 81 8.33 3.86 -7.02
N GLU A 82 8.68 3.48 -8.24
CA GLU A 82 7.88 2.58 -9.07
C GLU A 82 7.71 1.18 -8.48
N GLN A 83 8.52 0.76 -7.50
CA GLN A 83 8.46 -0.56 -6.87
C GLN A 83 7.75 -0.56 -5.51
N GLY A 84 7.53 0.61 -4.90
CA GLY A 84 6.79 0.73 -3.65
C GLY A 84 7.44 1.69 -2.66
N LEU A 85 7.38 1.30 -1.39
CA LEU A 85 7.82 2.07 -0.23
C LEU A 85 9.19 1.56 0.27
N PHE A 86 10.15 2.46 0.40
CA PHE A 86 11.52 2.16 0.78
C PHE A 86 11.90 3.02 1.98
N GLY A 87 12.69 2.48 2.90
CA GLY A 87 13.31 3.25 3.98
C GLY A 87 13.96 2.34 5.02
N SER A 88 14.65 2.92 6.01
CA SER A 88 15.05 2.13 7.19
C SER A 88 13.80 1.70 7.98
N LEU A 89 13.93 0.75 8.91
CA LEU A 89 12.80 0.38 9.78
C LEU A 89 12.22 1.61 10.53
N THR A 90 13.08 2.56 10.93
CA THR A 90 12.65 3.84 11.53
C THR A 90 11.88 4.71 10.55
N ASP A 91 12.31 4.78 9.29
CA ASP A 91 11.60 5.54 8.26
C ASP A 91 10.24 4.92 7.92
N LEU A 92 10.19 3.59 7.84
CA LEU A 92 8.96 2.85 7.57
C LEU A 92 7.96 3.00 8.73
N ALA A 93 8.43 2.98 9.98
CA ALA A 93 7.60 3.32 11.14
C ALA A 93 7.00 4.73 11.03
N ARG A 94 7.84 5.74 10.72
CA ARG A 94 7.39 7.12 10.52
C ARG A 94 6.36 7.23 9.38
N PHE A 95 6.53 6.46 8.31
CA PHE A 95 5.54 6.38 7.24
C PHE A 95 4.20 5.81 7.75
N GLY A 96 4.23 4.72 8.51
CA GLY A 96 3.04 4.10 9.10
C GLY A 96 2.27 5.08 10.00
N GLU A 97 2.96 5.82 10.86
CA GLU A 97 2.36 6.86 11.71
C GLU A 97 1.72 7.98 10.89
N MET A 98 2.40 8.46 9.84
CA MET A 98 1.89 9.48 8.94
C MET A 98 0.65 9.01 8.18
N PHE A 99 0.67 7.78 7.66
CA PHE A 99 -0.44 7.17 6.96
C PHE A 99 -1.66 7.04 7.89
N LYS A 100 -1.45 6.49 9.09
CA LYS A 100 -2.49 6.35 10.12
C LYS A 100 -3.11 7.70 10.49
N GLY A 101 -2.27 8.70 10.76
CA GLY A 101 -2.73 10.05 11.09
C GLY A 101 -3.58 10.66 9.97
N LYS A 102 -3.20 10.50 8.71
CA LYS A 102 -4.00 10.98 7.57
C LYS A 102 -5.29 10.18 7.39
N LEU A 103 -5.25 8.86 7.55
CA LEU A 103 -6.42 7.99 7.45
C LEU A 103 -7.47 8.31 8.52
N ASP A 104 -7.04 8.52 9.77
CA ASP A 104 -7.93 8.88 10.88
C ASP A 104 -8.69 10.18 10.61
N ASN A 105 -8.02 11.16 9.97
CA ASN A 105 -8.57 12.47 9.65
C ASN A 105 -9.27 12.58 8.29
N THR A 106 -9.31 11.51 7.49
CA THR A 106 -9.97 11.51 6.16
C THR A 106 -11.31 10.78 6.25
N ASN A 107 -12.39 11.33 5.71
CA ASN A 107 -13.70 10.70 5.73
C ASN A 107 -13.88 9.71 4.56
N ALA A 108 -14.93 8.89 4.63
CA ALA A 108 -15.33 8.06 3.50
C ALA A 108 -15.71 8.93 2.28
N ASN A 109 -15.32 8.48 1.09
CA ASN A 109 -15.39 9.18 -0.20
C ASN A 109 -14.41 10.37 -0.36
N GLU A 110 -13.48 10.54 0.58
CA GLU A 110 -12.38 11.49 0.44
C GLU A 110 -11.08 10.77 0.07
N GLN A 111 -10.06 11.55 -0.27
CA GLN A 111 -8.74 11.07 -0.57
C GLN A 111 -7.68 11.92 0.14
N PHE A 112 -6.54 11.30 0.41
CA PHE A 112 -5.35 12.01 0.85
C PHE A 112 -4.13 11.58 0.03
N THR A 113 -3.04 12.32 0.16
CA THR A 113 -1.78 12.01 -0.50
C THR A 113 -0.64 12.05 0.50
N ILE A 114 0.35 11.18 0.28
CA ILE A 114 1.67 11.24 0.89
C ILE A 114 2.68 11.41 -0.25
N ASP A 115 3.47 12.46 -0.19
CA ASP A 115 4.42 12.87 -1.22
C ASP A 115 5.75 13.28 -0.54
N THR A 116 6.18 14.52 -0.73
CA THR A 116 7.43 15.07 -0.22
C THR A 116 7.53 15.04 1.31
N GLU A 117 6.42 15.04 2.03
CA GLU A 117 6.44 14.94 3.50
C GLU A 117 7.05 13.61 4.00
N TYR A 118 7.02 12.55 3.18
CA TYR A 118 7.76 11.33 3.49
C TYR A 118 9.24 11.49 3.13
N SER A 119 9.52 11.90 1.89
CA SER A 119 10.88 12.11 1.39
C SER A 119 10.90 12.88 0.07
N ASP A 120 11.72 13.93 0.01
CA ASP A 120 11.92 14.79 -1.17
C ASP A 120 12.60 14.07 -2.36
N ILE A 121 13.21 12.90 -2.13
CA ILE A 121 13.84 12.08 -3.19
C ILE A 121 12.87 11.07 -3.81
N SER A 122 11.61 11.03 -3.35
CA SER A 122 10.59 10.14 -3.90
C SER A 122 10.32 10.47 -5.38
N THR A 123 10.28 9.46 -6.22
CA THR A 123 9.95 9.60 -7.65
C THR A 123 8.47 9.35 -7.93
N TYR A 124 7.76 8.76 -6.97
CA TYR A 124 6.33 8.50 -6.97
C TYR A 124 5.70 9.07 -5.72
N LYS A 125 4.39 9.33 -5.77
CA LYS A 125 3.57 9.65 -4.60
C LYS A 125 2.54 8.56 -4.32
N LEU A 126 2.03 8.53 -3.10
CA LEU A 126 0.95 7.64 -2.69
C LEU A 126 -0.36 8.42 -2.56
N MET A 127 -1.37 8.07 -3.36
CA MET A 127 -2.71 8.61 -3.27
C MET A 127 -3.65 7.56 -2.70
N VAL A 128 -4.28 7.86 -1.58
CA VAL A 128 -5.16 6.94 -0.87
C VAL A 128 -6.59 7.41 -1.02
N HIS A 129 -7.45 6.52 -1.49
CA HIS A 129 -8.88 6.72 -1.72
C HIS A 129 -9.63 5.99 -0.61
N VAL A 130 -10.23 6.74 0.30
CA VAL A 130 -11.01 6.18 1.41
C VAL A 130 -12.40 5.88 0.90
N MET A 131 -12.65 4.61 0.62
CA MET A 131 -13.90 4.13 0.05
C MET A 131 -15.02 4.06 1.12
N PRO A 132 -16.29 3.99 0.71
CA PRO A 132 -17.39 3.71 1.64
C PRO A 132 -17.18 2.45 2.47
N ASN A 133 -17.69 2.44 3.70
CA ASN A 133 -17.64 1.27 4.58
C ASN A 133 -18.21 0.02 3.91
N GLY A 134 -17.52 -1.11 4.04
CA GLY A 134 -17.90 -2.37 3.40
C GLY A 134 -17.49 -2.47 1.93
N PHE A 135 -16.62 -1.58 1.46
CA PHE A 135 -16.02 -1.68 0.13
C PHE A 135 -15.29 -3.01 -0.04
N ASP A 136 -15.57 -3.72 -1.14
CA ASP A 136 -14.87 -4.96 -1.53
C ASP A 136 -13.71 -4.61 -2.48
N PRO A 137 -12.43 -4.73 -2.06
CA PRO A 137 -11.27 -4.46 -2.92
C PRO A 137 -11.27 -5.29 -4.21
N ALA A 138 -11.81 -6.51 -4.14
CA ALA A 138 -11.90 -7.41 -5.29
C ALA A 138 -12.97 -6.98 -6.32
N SER A 139 -13.84 -6.02 -5.98
CA SER A 139 -14.90 -5.53 -6.87
C SER A 139 -14.43 -4.49 -7.89
N MET A 140 -13.29 -3.85 -7.67
CA MET A 140 -12.74 -2.89 -8.63
C MET A 140 -12.35 -3.58 -9.95
N ASN A 141 -12.43 -2.84 -11.05
CA ASN A 141 -11.94 -3.29 -12.35
C ASN A 141 -10.65 -2.54 -12.72
N TYR A 142 -9.76 -3.18 -13.48
CA TYR A 142 -8.47 -2.60 -13.90
C TYR A 142 -8.59 -1.33 -14.77
N ALA A 143 -9.80 -0.97 -15.23
CA ALA A 143 -10.05 0.14 -16.12
C ALA A 143 -10.06 1.52 -15.43
N THR A 144 -9.87 1.60 -14.10
CA THR A 144 -10.04 2.83 -13.31
C THR A 144 -8.77 3.67 -13.17
N TRP A 145 -7.64 3.25 -13.75
CA TRP A 145 -6.35 3.95 -13.64
C TRP A 145 -6.14 5.04 -14.71
N LYS A 146 -7.10 5.96 -14.89
CA LYS A 146 -6.92 7.11 -15.81
C LYS A 146 -6.46 8.37 -15.09
#